data_AF-A0A7J8ZI54-F1
#
_entry.id   AF-A0A7J8ZI54-F1
#
_cell.length_a   1.000
_cell.length_b   1.000
_cell.length_c   1.000
_cell.angle_alpha   90.00
_cell.angle_beta   90.00
_cell.angle_gamma   90.00
#
_symmetry.space_group_name_H-M   'P 1'
#
loop_
_entity.id
_entity.type
_entity.pdbx_description
1 polymer ?
#
loop_
_entity_poly.entity_id
_entity_poly.type
_entity_poly.pdbx_seq_one_letter_code
_entity_poly.pdbx_strand_id
1 'polypeptide(L)'
;MKPLFSVPFLTFLFFYFYSVPTLSSYVYDASATTTTVINSTDFIRTSCYATLYPDICYTSLYGYANAIQQDPARLARAAISVSLSKARNMAVYVSNLSREADYGADPRASAALHDCF
;
A
#
# COMPACT_ATOMS: atom_id res chain seq x y z
N MET A 1 -40.25 9.01 -7.59
CA MET A 1 -40.36 8.48 -6.21
C MET A 1 -38.94 8.39 -5.66
N LYS A 2 -38.53 9.35 -4.81
CA LYS A 2 -37.21 9.40 -4.17
C LYS A 2 -37.38 8.88 -2.75
N PRO A 3 -36.67 7.82 -2.31
CA PRO A 3 -36.72 7.40 -0.92
C PRO A 3 -35.98 8.41 -0.05
N LEU A 4 -36.75 9.08 0.81
CA LEU A 4 -36.27 10.00 1.85
C LEU A 4 -35.72 9.14 3.01
N PHE A 5 -34.46 8.69 2.90
CA PHE A 5 -33.80 8.02 4.01
C PHE A 5 -33.48 9.03 5.10
N SER A 6 -34.21 8.87 6.21
CA SER A 6 -34.20 9.74 7.39
C SER A 6 -32.79 9.79 8.01
N VAL A 7 -32.11 10.91 7.78
CA VAL A 7 -30.82 11.32 8.35
C VAL A 7 -30.63 10.96 9.85
N PRO A 8 -31.65 11.03 10.74
CA PRO A 8 -31.48 10.65 12.14
C PRO A 8 -31.14 9.16 12.39
N PHE A 9 -31.42 8.26 11.44
CA PHE A 9 -31.11 6.83 11.59
C PHE A 9 -29.61 6.54 11.37
N LEU A 10 -28.96 7.29 10.47
CA LEU A 10 -27.52 7.20 10.19
C LEU A 10 -26.68 7.81 11.31
N THR A 11 -27.18 8.85 11.99
CA THR A 11 -26.49 9.47 13.13
C THR A 11 -26.51 8.59 14.38
N PHE A 12 -27.56 7.78 14.57
CA PHE A 12 -27.68 6.89 15.74
C PHE A 12 -26.67 5.73 15.70
N LEU A 13 -26.37 5.19 14.51
CA LEU A 13 -25.38 4.12 14.33
C LEU A 13 -23.94 4.62 14.53
N PHE A 14 -23.66 5.89 14.22
CA PHE A 14 -22.33 6.49 14.42
C PHE A 14 -21.97 6.64 15.91
N PHE A 15 -22.94 6.99 16.76
CA PHE A 15 -22.73 7.11 18.21
C PHE A 15 -22.58 5.74 18.90
N TYR A 16 -23.22 4.68 18.40
CA TYR A 16 -23.15 3.35 19.00
C TYR A 16 -21.81 2.64 18.74
N PHE A 17 -21.14 2.94 17.63
CA PHE A 17 -19.81 2.38 17.29
C PHE A 17 -18.62 3.20 17.80
N TYR A 18 -18.83 4.45 18.25
CA TYR A 18 -17.80 5.28 18.88
C TYR A 18 -17.82 5.14 20.40
N SER A 19 -17.65 3.91 20.89
CA SER A 19 -17.19 3.69 22.26
C SER A 19 -15.75 4.18 22.37
N VAL A 20 -15.56 5.38 22.89
CA VAL A 20 -14.25 5.91 23.28
C VAL A 20 -14.01 5.51 24.74
N PRO A 21 -13.10 4.57 25.05
CA PRO A 21 -12.53 4.51 26.37
C PRO A 21 -11.35 5.49 26.48
N THR A 22 -11.32 6.14 27.61
CA THR A 22 -10.45 7.23 28.06
C THR A 22 -8.96 6.86 28.11
N LEU A 23 -8.14 7.91 28.07
CA LEU A 23 -6.68 7.94 28.16
C LEU A 23 -6.10 6.89 29.12
N SER A 24 -5.31 5.97 28.58
CA SER A 24 -4.20 5.36 29.31
C SER A 24 -2.94 6.15 29.00
N SER A 25 -2.27 6.62 30.06
CA SER A 25 -0.88 7.08 29.96
C SER A 25 -0.01 5.87 29.59
N TYR A 26 0.17 5.62 28.29
CA TYR A 26 1.17 4.67 27.84
C TYR A 26 2.52 5.30 28.16
N VAL A 27 3.21 4.75 29.16
CA VAL A 27 4.65 4.91 29.25
C VAL A 27 5.18 4.32 27.95
N TYR A 28 5.51 5.20 26.99
CA TYR A 28 6.27 4.81 25.81
C TYR A 28 7.64 4.38 26.31
N ASP A 29 7.75 3.10 26.64
CA ASP A 29 9.03 2.46 26.65
C ASP A 29 9.51 2.46 25.20
N ALA A 30 10.32 3.46 24.86
CA ALA A 30 10.96 3.57 23.55
C ALA A 30 11.72 2.27 23.20
N SER A 31 12.12 1.50 24.21
CA SER A 31 12.74 0.19 24.06
C SER A 31 11.78 -0.85 23.47
N ALA A 32 10.56 -1.00 24.01
CA ALA A 32 9.56 -1.93 23.49
C ALA A 32 9.14 -1.65 22.04
N THR A 33 9.03 -0.36 21.66
CA THR A 33 8.70 0.06 20.28
C THR A 33 9.84 -0.26 19.32
N THR A 34 11.08 -0.05 19.74
CA THR A 34 12.27 -0.36 18.95
C THR A 34 12.39 -1.87 18.71
N THR A 35 12.15 -2.69 19.74
CA THR A 35 12.15 -4.16 19.62
C THR A 35 11.07 -4.66 18.67
N THR A 36 9.85 -4.12 18.73
CA THR A 36 8.77 -4.51 17.80
C THR A 36 9.07 -4.11 16.36
N VAL A 37 9.68 -2.94 16.11
CA VAL A 37 10.09 -2.53 14.77
C VAL A 37 11.20 -3.44 14.23
N ILE A 38 12.22 -3.77 15.01
CA ILE A 38 13.29 -4.71 14.62
C ILE A 38 12.67 -6.07 14.24
N ASN A 39 11.81 -6.60 15.10
CA ASN A 39 11.11 -7.86 14.87
C ASN A 39 10.22 -7.85 13.62
N SER A 40 9.67 -6.69 13.25
CA SER A 40 8.84 -6.52 12.05
C SER A 40 9.70 -6.43 10.80
N THR A 41 10.84 -5.74 10.85
CA THR A 41 11.78 -5.71 9.73
C THR A 41 12.39 -7.09 9.44
N ASP A 42 12.64 -7.89 10.47
CA ASP A 42 13.13 -9.28 10.30
C ASP A 42 12.04 -10.21 9.76
N PHE A 43 10.79 -10.02 10.17
CA PHE A 43 9.64 -10.71 9.61
C PHE A 43 9.49 -10.41 8.10
N ILE A 44 9.60 -9.15 7.68
CA ILE A 44 9.57 -8.75 6.27
C ILE A 44 10.73 -9.40 5.52
N ARG A 45 11.96 -9.31 6.05
CA ARG A 45 13.16 -9.92 5.43
C ARG A 45 12.97 -11.41 5.19
N THR A 46 12.51 -12.12 6.21
CA THR A 46 12.29 -13.58 6.15
C THR A 46 11.20 -13.91 5.12
N SER A 47 10.10 -13.15 5.11
CA SER A 47 9.01 -13.35 4.14
C SER A 47 9.47 -13.11 2.70
N CYS A 48 10.35 -12.11 2.49
CA CYS A 48 10.87 -11.77 1.17
C CYS A 48 11.81 -12.82 0.57
N TYR A 49 12.43 -13.70 1.38
CA TYR A 49 13.24 -14.81 0.85
C TYR A 49 12.43 -15.84 0.05
N ALA A 50 11.11 -15.89 0.23
CA ALA A 50 10.24 -16.73 -0.59
C ALA A 50 9.94 -16.13 -1.98
N THR A 51 10.40 -14.91 -2.27
CA THR A 51 10.17 -14.23 -3.55
C THR A 51 11.36 -14.37 -4.49
N LEU A 52 11.12 -14.19 -5.79
CA LEU A 52 12.17 -14.21 -6.83
C LEU A 52 13.20 -13.08 -6.67
N TYR A 53 12.80 -11.96 -6.06
CA TYR A 53 13.66 -10.77 -5.88
C TYR A 53 13.66 -10.30 -4.42
N PRO A 54 14.36 -11.02 -3.51
CA PRO A 54 14.31 -10.75 -2.08
C PRO A 54 14.71 -9.32 -1.71
N ASP A 55 15.76 -8.77 -2.34
CA ASP A 55 16.24 -7.43 -2.05
C ASP A 55 15.25 -6.34 -2.48
N ILE A 56 14.62 -6.50 -3.64
CA ILE A 56 13.57 -5.58 -4.12
C ILE A 56 12.36 -5.66 -3.21
N CYS A 57 11.94 -6.86 -2.81
CA CYS A 57 10.85 -7.06 -1.86
C CYS A 57 11.13 -6.35 -0.53
N TYR A 58 12.30 -6.57 0.07
CA TYR A 58 12.65 -5.98 1.35
C TYR A 58 12.74 -4.46 1.28
N THR A 59 13.49 -3.92 0.32
CA THR A 59 13.65 -2.47 0.17
C THR A 59 12.34 -1.75 -0.15
N SER A 60 11.41 -2.41 -0.84
CA SER A 60 10.07 -1.87 -1.12
C SER A 60 9.16 -1.85 0.12
N LEU A 61 9.38 -2.77 1.07
CA LEU A 61 8.47 -2.99 2.20
C LEU A 61 9.02 -2.54 3.57
N TYR A 62 10.33 -2.36 3.73
CA TYR A 62 10.93 -2.09 5.05
C TYR A 62 10.35 -0.84 5.73
N GLY A 63 10.06 0.21 4.95
CA GLY A 63 9.45 1.45 5.46
C GLY A 63 8.03 1.28 5.99
N TYR A 64 7.39 0.14 5.69
CA TYR A 64 6.06 -0.22 6.15
C TYR A 64 6.08 -1.16 7.37
N ALA A 65 7.24 -1.42 7.97
CA ALA A 65 7.40 -2.36 9.09
C ALA A 65 6.42 -2.13 10.23
N ASN A 66 6.17 -0.88 10.62
CA ASN A 66 5.22 -0.56 11.70
C ASN A 66 3.76 -0.92 11.32
N ALA A 67 3.39 -0.78 10.05
CA ALA A 67 2.04 -1.11 9.56
C ALA A 67 1.87 -2.62 9.34
N ILE A 68 2.93 -3.32 8.93
CA ILE A 68 2.96 -4.75 8.64
C ILE A 68 3.03 -5.57 9.94
N GLN A 69 3.84 -5.13 10.90
CA GLN A 69 4.17 -5.88 12.11
C GLN A 69 4.66 -7.30 11.75
N GLN A 70 4.13 -8.34 12.41
CA GLN A 70 4.40 -9.74 12.11
C GLN A 70 3.18 -10.46 11.54
N ASP A 71 2.33 -9.72 10.82
CA ASP A 71 1.07 -10.23 10.27
C ASP A 71 1.18 -10.44 8.75
N PRO A 72 1.07 -11.69 8.26
CA PRO A 72 1.22 -12.00 6.84
C PRO A 72 0.11 -11.37 5.97
N ALA A 73 -1.10 -11.19 6.50
CA ALA A 73 -2.18 -10.53 5.77
C ALA A 73 -1.92 -9.03 5.63
N ARG A 74 -1.32 -8.39 6.65
CA ARG A 74 -0.88 -6.99 6.54
C ARG A 74 0.27 -6.84 5.57
N LEU A 75 1.23 -7.76 5.57
CA LEU A 75 2.32 -7.80 4.59
C LEU A 75 1.78 -7.87 3.16
N ALA A 76 0.85 -8.80 2.90
CA ALA A 76 0.24 -8.94 1.58
C ALA A 76 -0.50 -7.67 1.13
N ARG A 77 -1.28 -7.05 2.01
CA ARG A 77 -1.97 -5.78 1.71
C ARG A 77 -1.00 -4.64 1.42
N ALA A 78 0.08 -4.52 2.20
CA ALA A 78 1.12 -3.52 1.96
C ALA A 78 1.80 -3.73 0.60
N ALA A 79 2.16 -4.98 0.27
CA ALA A 79 2.75 -5.34 -1.02
C ALA A 79 1.82 -5.02 -2.20
N ILE A 80 0.53 -5.35 -2.10
CA ILE A 80 -0.46 -4.99 -3.12
C ILE A 80 -0.56 -3.47 -3.28
N SER A 81 -0.60 -2.73 -2.18
CA SER A 81 -0.68 -1.27 -2.20
C SER A 81 0.53 -0.62 -2.87
N VAL A 82 1.74 -1.08 -2.53
CA VAL A 82 2.99 -0.62 -3.15
C VAL A 82 3.01 -0.95 -4.63
N SER A 83 2.69 -2.18 -5.02
CA SER A 83 2.64 -2.62 -6.42
C SER A 83 1.61 -1.82 -7.23
N LEU A 84 0.43 -1.55 -6.68
CA LEU A 84 -0.58 -0.73 -7.34
C LEU A 84 -0.10 0.71 -7.54
N SER A 85 0.57 1.30 -6.54
CA SER A 85 1.15 2.63 -6.67
C SER A 85 2.20 2.68 -7.78
N LYS A 86 3.10 1.69 -7.82
CA LYS A 86 4.11 1.57 -8.89
C LYS A 86 3.46 1.38 -10.25
N ALA A 87 2.46 0.50 -10.38
CA ALA A 87 1.76 0.24 -11.63
C ALA A 87 1.05 1.50 -12.17
N ARG A 88 0.43 2.30 -11.30
CA ARG A 88 -0.17 3.59 -11.70
C ARG A 88 0.86 4.57 -12.22
N ASN A 89 2.00 4.70 -11.51
CA ASN A 89 3.09 5.58 -11.97
C ASN A 89 3.67 5.09 -13.30
N MET A 90 3.80 3.77 -13.47
CA MET A 90 4.25 3.15 -14.71
C MET A 90 3.30 3.45 -15.85
N ALA A 91 1.98 3.31 -15.64
CA ALA A 91 0.98 3.62 -16.67
C ALA A 91 1.07 5.09 -17.13
N VAL A 92 1.26 6.03 -16.21
CA VAL A 92 1.49 7.45 -16.56
C VAL A 92 2.78 7.63 -17.35
N TYR A 93 3.86 6.95 -16.96
CA TYR A 93 5.13 7.03 -17.67
C TYR A 93 5.03 6.46 -19.09
N VAL A 94 4.46 5.25 -19.26
CA VAL A 94 4.27 4.65 -20.59
C VAL A 94 3.34 5.51 -21.43
N SER A 95 2.25 6.03 -20.88
CA SER A 95 1.32 6.92 -21.60
C SER A 95 2.02 8.12 -22.25
N ASN A 96 2.89 8.79 -21.49
CA ASN A 96 3.70 9.88 -22.04
C ASN A 96 4.61 9.33 -23.14
N LEU A 97 5.39 8.29 -22.84
CA LEU A 97 6.33 7.71 -23.79
C LEU A 97 5.67 7.27 -25.10
N SER A 98 4.46 6.71 -25.05
CA SER A 98 3.65 6.36 -26.22
C SER A 98 3.32 7.59 -27.07
N ARG A 99 2.85 8.68 -26.44
CA ARG A 99 2.58 9.96 -27.14
C ARG A 99 3.83 10.52 -27.79
N GLU A 100 4.98 10.45 -27.12
CA GLU A 100 6.24 10.91 -27.72
C GLU A 100 6.70 10.00 -28.88
N ALA A 101 6.48 8.69 -28.77
CA ALA A 101 6.84 7.71 -29.79
C ALA A 101 5.99 7.80 -31.06
N ASP A 102 4.77 8.33 -30.99
CA ASP A 102 3.91 8.56 -32.16
C ASP A 102 4.51 9.53 -33.18
N TYR A 103 5.43 10.40 -32.74
CA TYR A 103 6.18 11.31 -33.61
C TYR A 103 7.59 10.79 -33.95
N GLY A 104 7.95 9.61 -33.46
CA GLY A 104 9.25 8.97 -33.65
C GLY A 104 9.38 8.26 -34.99
N ALA A 105 10.63 7.92 -35.34
CA ALA A 105 10.95 7.23 -36.60
C ALA A 105 10.89 5.68 -36.49
N ASP A 106 10.57 5.11 -35.32
CA ASP A 106 10.49 3.66 -35.09
C ASP A 106 9.04 3.21 -34.81
N PRO A 107 8.29 2.77 -35.83
CA PRO A 107 6.91 2.30 -35.68
C PRO A 107 6.78 1.05 -34.81
N ARG A 108 7.82 0.20 -34.71
CA ARG A 108 7.77 -1.01 -33.89
C ARG A 108 7.84 -0.65 -32.41
N ALA A 109 8.69 0.31 -32.06
CA ALA A 109 8.77 0.83 -30.71
C ALA A 109 7.46 1.51 -30.29
N SER A 110 6.87 2.35 -31.16
CA SER A 110 5.55 2.96 -30.90
C SER A 110 4.46 1.90 -30.65
N ALA A 111 4.36 0.89 -31.52
CA ALA A 111 3.39 -0.20 -31.33
C ALA A 111 3.57 -0.93 -29.99
N ALA A 112 4.81 -1.28 -29.62
CA ALA A 112 5.09 -1.95 -28.35
C ALA A 112 4.73 -1.11 -27.11
N LEU A 113 4.86 0.21 -27.20
CA LEU A 113 4.47 1.13 -26.13
C LEU A 113 2.95 1.23 -26.00
N HIS A 114 2.22 1.19 -27.11
CA HIS A 114 0.76 1.10 -27.10
C HIS A 114 0.25 -0.25 -26.58
N ASP A 115 0.97 -1.35 -26.79
CA ASP A 115 0.62 -2.64 -26.18
C ASP A 115 0.82 -2.64 -24.66
N CYS A 116 1.76 -1.83 -24.15
CA CYS A 116 2.06 -1.74 -22.72
C CYS A 116 1.13 -0.79 -21.95
N PHE A 117 0.46 0.15 -22.62
CA PHE A 117 -0.40 1.18 -22.01
C PHE A 117 -1.87 0.78 -21.98
#